data_AF-A0A934THR5-F1
#
_entry.id   AF-A0A934THR5-F1
#
_cell.length_a   1.000
_cell.length_b   1.000
_cell.length_c   1.000
_cell.angle_alpha   90.00
_cell.angle_beta   90.00
_cell.angle_gamma   90.00
#
_symmetry.space_group_name_H-M   'P 1'
#
loop_
_entity.id
_entity.type
_entity.pdbx_description
1 polymer ?
#
loop_
_entity_poly.entity_id
_entity_poly.type
_entity_poly.pdbx_seq_one_letter_code
_entity_poly.pdbx_strand_id
1 'polypeptide(L)'
;MDIAIRPAGPRDLDALDAGLRALSAALGDPHRATRGALEGVLFGPAPLARVVVAEGAGIQGLAMFSPLYSTARGMAGAYVSDLWV
;
A
#
# COMPACT_ATOMS: atom_id res chain seq x y z
N MET A 1 3.25 -22.21 -7.90
CA MET A 1 2.23 -21.19 -7.57
C MET A 1 2.71 -19.93 -8.23
N ASP A 2 1.97 -19.45 -9.23
CA ASP A 2 2.32 -18.22 -9.93
C ASP A 2 1.79 -17.03 -9.14
N ILE A 3 2.69 -16.12 -8.78
CA ILE A 3 2.37 -14.86 -8.11
C ILE A 3 2.66 -13.74 -9.10
N ALA A 4 1.65 -12.93 -9.37
CA ALA A 4 1.79 -11.75 -10.21
C ALA A 4 1.92 -10.50 -9.33
N ILE A 5 2.96 -9.70 -9.57
CA ILE A 5 3.06 -8.36 -8.97
C ILE A 5 2.39 -7.36 -9.90
N ARG A 6 1.35 -6.68 -9.42
CA ARG A 6 0.63 -5.66 -10.19
C ARG A 6 0.26 -4.44 -9.35
N PRO A 7 0.04 -3.26 -9.96
CA PRO A 7 -0.59 -2.15 -9.28
C PRO A 7 -1.97 -2.56 -8.73
N ALA A 8 -2.31 -2.07 -7.54
CA ALA A 8 -3.67 -2.20 -7.02
C ALA A 8 -4.63 -1.21 -7.71
N GLY A 9 -5.87 -1.63 -7.86
CA GLY A 9 -6.99 -0.77 -8.24
C GLY A 9 -8.03 -0.65 -7.12
N PRO A 10 -9.08 0.17 -7.30
CA PRO A 10 -10.11 0.38 -6.29
C PRO A 10 -10.82 -0.89 -5.80
N ARG A 11 -10.87 -1.93 -6.65
CA ARG A 11 -11.44 -3.24 -6.30
C ARG A 11 -10.64 -4.01 -5.26
N ASP A 12 -9.36 -3.67 -5.07
CA ASP A 12 -8.49 -4.34 -4.11
C ASP A 12 -8.61 -3.73 -2.70
N LEU A 13 -9.35 -2.61 -2.52
CA LEU A 13 -9.38 -1.80 -1.29
C LEU A 13 -9.66 -2.62 -0.02
N ASP A 14 -10.59 -3.57 -0.07
CA ASP A 14 -10.93 -4.46 1.05
C ASP A 14 -9.73 -5.30 1.49
N ALA A 15 -9.03 -5.88 0.51
CA ALA A 15 -7.85 -6.70 0.76
C ALA A 15 -6.67 -5.85 1.25
N LEU A 16 -6.54 -4.61 0.77
CA LEU A 16 -5.53 -3.67 1.25
C LEU A 16 -5.76 -3.26 2.71
N ASP A 17 -7.00 -2.89 3.08
CA ASP A 17 -7.35 -2.56 4.47
C ASP A 17 -7.09 -3.77 5.39
N ALA A 18 -7.48 -4.98 4.97
CA ALA A 18 -7.22 -6.20 5.71
C ALA A 18 -5.72 -6.48 5.89
N GLY A 19 -4.91 -6.36 4.81
CA GLY A 19 -3.46 -6.58 4.87
C GLY A 19 -2.74 -5.57 5.76
N LEU A 20 -3.09 -4.29 5.67
CA LEU A 20 -2.51 -3.24 6.52
C LEU A 20 -2.90 -3.41 8.00
N ARG A 21 -4.13 -3.85 8.30
CA ARG A 21 -4.54 -4.22 9.66
C ARG A 21 -3.73 -5.40 10.19
N ALA A 22 -3.55 -6.44 9.37
CA ALA A 22 -2.74 -7.60 9.72
C ALA A 22 -1.27 -7.21 10.00
N LEU A 23 -0.70 -6.32 9.17
CA LEU A 23 0.63 -5.77 9.40
C LEU A 23 0.71 -5.02 10.74
N SER A 24 -0.21 -4.08 11.01
CA SER A 24 -0.22 -3.36 12.30
C SER A 24 -0.33 -4.32 13.49
N ALA A 25 -1.19 -5.33 13.40
CA ALA A 25 -1.33 -6.35 14.44
C ALA A 25 -0.04 -7.15 14.67
N ALA A 26 0.67 -7.53 13.60
CA ALA A 26 1.93 -8.25 13.68
C ALA A 26 3.06 -7.39 14.29
N LEU A 27 3.04 -6.07 14.05
CA LEU A 27 4.00 -5.12 14.63
C LEU A 27 3.65 -4.69 16.06
N GLY A 28 2.43 -4.97 16.53
CA GLY A 28 1.94 -4.48 17.82
C GLY A 28 1.55 -2.99 17.80
N ASP A 29 1.31 -2.43 16.61
CA ASP A 29 1.02 -1.02 16.41
C ASP A 29 -0.49 -0.71 16.43
N PRO A 30 -0.89 0.49 16.90
CA PRO A 30 -2.27 0.94 16.79
C PRO A 30 -2.63 1.21 15.32
N HIS A 31 -3.65 0.49 14.81
CA HIS A 31 -4.17 0.73 13.47
C HIS A 31 -5.20 1.85 13.44
N ARG A 32 -4.77 3.07 13.09
CA ARG A 32 -5.63 4.27 13.04
C ARG A 32 -6.24 4.55 11.67
N ALA A 33 -5.69 3.96 10.61
CA ALA A 33 -6.21 4.17 9.27
C ALA A 33 -7.66 3.67 9.18
N THR A 34 -8.47 4.42 8.44
CA THR A 34 -9.83 3.99 8.09
C THR A 34 -9.85 3.64 6.61
N ARG A 35 -10.73 2.72 6.24
CA ARG A 35 -10.95 2.34 4.85
C ARG A 35 -11.23 3.54 3.95
N GLY A 36 -12.06 4.48 4.39
CA GLY A 36 -12.38 5.68 3.60
C GLY A 36 -11.18 6.63 3.44
N ALA A 37 -10.34 6.78 4.46
CA ALA A 37 -9.10 7.54 4.34
C ALA A 37 -8.11 6.85 3.40
N LEU A 38 -8.01 5.51 3.47
CA LEU A 38 -7.17 4.70 2.58
C LEU A 38 -7.61 4.85 1.11
N GLU A 39 -8.91 4.78 0.84
CA GLU A 39 -9.48 5.00 -0.49
C GLU A 39 -9.12 6.39 -1.02
N GLY A 40 -9.29 7.43 -0.21
CA GLY A 40 -8.94 8.80 -0.59
C GLY A 40 -7.45 8.97 -0.92
N VAL A 41 -6.56 8.36 -0.13
CA VAL A 41 -5.10 8.43 -0.31
C VAL A 41 -4.63 7.67 -1.56
N LEU A 42 -5.25 6.52 -1.87
CA LEU A 42 -4.82 5.66 -2.97
C LEU A 42 -5.53 5.95 -4.30
N PHE A 43 -6.81 6.31 -4.24
CA PHE A 43 -7.71 6.35 -5.40
C PHE A 43 -8.54 7.63 -5.48
N GLY A 44 -8.30 8.61 -4.61
CA GLY A 44 -8.93 9.92 -4.68
C GLY A 44 -8.47 10.75 -5.89
N PRO A 45 -9.01 11.97 -6.08
CA PRO A 45 -8.69 12.84 -7.22
C PRO A 45 -7.21 13.29 -7.25
N ALA A 46 -6.51 13.21 -6.11
CA ALA A 46 -5.08 13.47 -5.99
C ALA A 46 -4.43 12.40 -5.11
N PRO A 47 -4.11 11.21 -5.66
CA PRO A 47 -3.51 10.12 -4.89
C PRO A 47 -2.16 10.53 -4.29
N LEU A 48 -1.99 10.28 -2.99
CA LEU A 48 -0.79 10.63 -2.24
C LEU A 48 0.18 9.44 -2.10
N ALA A 49 -0.31 8.23 -2.34
CA ALA A 49 0.48 7.01 -2.26
C ALA A 49 0.11 6.05 -3.41
N ARG A 50 0.94 5.03 -3.58
CA ARG A 50 0.77 3.94 -4.55
C ARG A 50 0.86 2.62 -3.80
N VAL A 51 0.19 1.61 -4.33
CA VAL A 51 0.27 0.23 -3.85
C VAL A 51 0.53 -0.70 -5.02
N VAL A 52 1.42 -1.66 -4.80
CA VAL A 52 1.51 -2.89 -5.59
C VAL A 52 1.11 -4.06 -4.73
N VAL A 53 0.47 -5.05 -5.34
CA VAL A 53 0.01 -6.27 -4.67
C VAL A 53 0.67 -7.50 -5.28
N ALA A 54 0.84 -8.52 -4.44
CA ALA A 54 1.14 -9.88 -4.86
C ALA A 54 -0.18 -10.66 -5.03
N GLU A 55 -0.56 -10.94 -6.27
CA GLU A 55 -1.80 -11.64 -6.61
C GLU A 55 -1.54 -13.11 -6.92
N GLY A 56 -2.26 -13.99 -6.22
CA GLY A 56 -2.35 -15.43 -6.47
C GLY A 56 -3.81 -15.89 -6.39
N ALA A 57 -4.14 -16.76 -5.44
CA ALA A 57 -5.54 -17.13 -5.14
C ALA A 57 -6.35 -15.99 -4.45
N GLY A 58 -5.81 -14.79 -4.44
CA GLY A 58 -6.23 -13.60 -3.71
C GLY A 58 -5.03 -12.67 -3.56
N ILE A 59 -5.19 -11.56 -2.84
CA ILE A 59 -4.05 -10.70 -2.48
C ILE A 59 -3.31 -11.37 -1.32
N GLN A 60 -2.05 -11.76 -1.58
CA GLN A 60 -1.17 -12.46 -0.64
C GLN A 60 -0.05 -11.56 -0.11
N GLY A 61 -0.03 -10.30 -0.51
CA GLY A 61 0.94 -9.33 -0.06
C GLY A 61 0.71 -7.98 -0.70
N LEU A 62 1.26 -6.94 -0.08
CA LEU A 62 1.21 -5.57 -0.60
C LEU A 62 2.47 -4.79 -0.20
N ALA A 63 2.81 -3.81 -1.02
CA ALA A 63 3.77 -2.76 -0.67
C ALA A 63 3.14 -1.39 -0.96
N MET A 64 3.05 -0.55 0.07
CA MET A 64 2.57 0.83 -0.03
C MET A 64 3.75 1.80 0.00
N PHE A 65 3.76 2.75 -0.92
CA PHE A 65 4.85 3.72 -1.03
C PHE A 65 4.38 5.07 -1.57
N SER A 66 5.07 6.13 -1.16
CA SER A 66 4.83 7.50 -1.64
C SER A 66 6.02 8.04 -2.43
N PRO A 67 5.79 8.86 -3.47
CA PRO A 67 6.87 9.54 -4.16
C PRO A 67 7.49 10.62 -3.26
N LEU A 68 8.81 10.80 -3.37
CA LEU A 68 9.52 11.92 -2.75
C LEU A 68 10.55 12.49 -3.70
N TYR A 69 11.02 13.71 -3.41
CA TYR A 69 12.14 14.33 -4.11
C TYR A 69 13.24 14.66 -3.11
N SER A 70 14.46 14.18 -3.38
CA SER A 70 15.62 14.48 -2.55
C SER A 70 16.36 15.70 -3.13
N THR A 71 16.41 16.80 -2.39
CA THR A 71 17.20 17.98 -2.78
C THR A 71 18.71 17.73 -2.67
N ALA A 72 19.14 16.90 -1.72
CA ALA A 72 20.55 16.51 -1.59
C ALA A 72 21.05 15.63 -2.75
N ARG A 73 20.17 14.81 -3.35
CA ARG A 73 20.51 13.93 -4.48
C ARG A 73 20.04 14.46 -5.83
N GLY A 74 19.22 15.52 -5.85
CA GLY A 74 18.64 16.08 -7.07
C GLY A 74 17.79 15.08 -7.86
N MET A 75 17.11 14.14 -7.19
CA MET A 75 16.38 13.07 -7.88
C MET A 75 15.10 12.65 -7.14
N ALA A 76 14.17 12.07 -7.91
CA ALA A 76 12.99 11.41 -7.38
C ALA A 76 13.35 10.09 -6.68
N GLY A 77 12.52 9.70 -5.72
CA GLY A 77 12.59 8.43 -5.01
C GLY A 77 11.22 7.96 -4.55
N ALA A 78 11.21 6.82 -3.86
CA ALA A 78 10.03 6.28 -3.21
C ALA A 78 10.34 5.97 -1.73
N TYR A 79 9.42 6.33 -0.85
CA TYR A 79 9.43 5.88 0.55
C TYR A 79 8.42 4.76 0.69
N VAL A 80 8.89 3.55 1.03
CA VAL A 80 8.03 2.41 1.32
C VAL A 80 7.58 2.52 2.78
N SER A 81 6.30 2.78 3.00
CA SER A 81 5.73 2.93 4.34
C SER A 81 5.35 1.58 4.93
N ASP A 82 4.84 0.67 4.10
CA ASP A 82 4.28 -0.61 4.53
C ASP A 82 4.70 -1.71 3.55
N LEU A 83 5.09 -2.86 4.09
CA LEU A 83 5.35 -4.09 3.35
C LEU A 83 4.76 -5.26 4.14
N TRP A 84 3.84 -5.99 3.52
CA TRP A 84 3.10 -7.08 4.13
C TRP A 84 3.03 -8.29 3.19
N VAL A 85 3.14 -9.49 3.78
CA VAL A 85 3.01 -10.81 3.15
C VAL A 85 2.37 -11.76 4.16
#